data_AF-A0A3B9YY34-F1
#
_entry.id   AF-A0A3B9YY34-F1
#
_cell.length_a   1.000
_cell.length_b   1.000
_cell.length_c   1.000
_cell.angle_alpha   90.00
_cell.angle_beta   90.00
_cell.angle_gamma   90.00
#
_symmetry.space_group_name_H-M   'P 1'
#
loop_
_entity.id
_entity.type
_entity.pdbx_description
1 polymer ?
#
loop_
_entity_poly.entity_id
_entity_poly.type
_entity_poly.pdbx_seq_one_letter_code
_entity_poly.pdbx_strand_id
1 'polypeptide(L)' 'KIANPADRRKLKELARDLEVPDGMGVIIRTAGANRTKQEIKRDFEYLLREWDAVRELTLKSTAPTLVYEEGSLIKRAIR' A
#
# COMPACT_ATOMS: atom_id res chain seq x y z
N LYS A 1 10.86 -9.66 10.72
CA LYS A 1 11.58 -10.03 9.48
C LYS A 1 10.98 -11.33 8.94
N ILE A 2 10.64 -11.44 7.65
CA ILE A 2 10.12 -12.69 7.07
C ILE A 2 11.31 -13.64 6.87
N ALA A 3 11.49 -14.57 7.82
CA ALA A 3 12.63 -15.48 7.88
C ALA A 3 12.38 -16.81 7.16
N ASN A 4 11.13 -17.29 7.14
CA ASN A 4 10.76 -18.54 6.49
C ASN A 4 10.85 -18.42 4.95
N PRO A 5 11.67 -19.24 4.28
CA PRO A 5 11.79 -19.24 2.82
C PRO A 5 10.50 -19.61 2.07
N ALA A 6 9.62 -20.43 2.66
CA ALA A 6 8.35 -20.81 2.05
C ALA A 6 7.38 -19.62 2.02
N ASP A 7 7.22 -18.94 3.16
CA ASP A 7 6.38 -17.74 3.27
C ASP A 7 6.88 -16.62 2.35
N ARG A 8 8.21 -16.43 2.28
CA ARG A 8 8.82 -15.47 1.35
C ARG A 8 8.50 -15.80 -0.11
N ARG A 9 8.52 -17.07 -0.51
CA ARG A 9 8.18 -17.48 -1.89
C ARG A 9 6.71 -17.19 -2.19
N LYS A 10 5.80 -17.61 -1.29
CA LYS A 10 4.36 -17.35 -1.42
C LYS A 10 4.04 -15.85 -1.54
N LEU A 11 4.65 -15.01 -0.71
CA LEU A 11 4.45 -13.56 -0.75
C LEU A 11 5.04 -12.92 -2.02
N LYS A 12 6.15 -13.45 -2.54
CA LYS A 12 6.71 -13.00 -3.82
C LYS A 12 5.80 -13.35 -5.00
N GLU A 13 5.22 -14.55 -5.01
CA GLU A 13 4.24 -14.94 -6.03
C GLU A 13 3.00 -14.04 -5.95
N LEU A 14 2.47 -13.83 -4.75
CA LEU A 14 1.37 -12.91 -4.53
C LEU A 14 1.69 -11.48 -5.00
N ALA A 15 2.90 -10.98 -4.75
CA ALA A 15 3.31 -9.66 -5.20
C ALA A 15 3.38 -9.54 -6.72
N ARG A 16 3.66 -10.64 -7.45
CA ARG A 16 3.62 -10.68 -8.92
C ARG A 16 2.21 -10.63 -9.49
N ASP A 17 1.23 -11.11 -8.71
CA ASP A 17 -0.19 -11.05 -9.09
C ASP A 17 -0.80 -9.65 -8.87
N LEU A 18 -0.06 -8.72 -8.23
CA LEU A 18 -0.49 -7.33 -8.11
C LEU A 18 -0.12 -6.58 -9.39
N GLU A 19 -1.11 -5.93 -9.99
CA GLU A 19 -0.94 -5.05 -11.14
C GLU A 19 -0.35 -3.72 -10.66
N VAL A 20 0.97 -3.68 -10.48
CA VAL A 20 1.70 -2.47 -10.07
C VAL A 20 1.94 -1.58 -11.29
N PRO A 21 1.47 -0.32 -11.30
CA PRO A 21 1.71 0.59 -12.41
C PRO A 21 3.20 0.85 -12.67
N ASP A 22 3.55 1.17 -13.92
CA ASP A 22 4.92 1.50 -14.31
C ASP A 22 5.46 2.68 -13.48
N GLY A 23 6.72 2.54 -13.03
CA GLY A 23 7.39 3.52 -12.18
C GLY A 23 7.06 3.42 -10.68
N MET A 24 6.19 2.48 -10.27
CA MET A 24 5.91 2.19 -8.86
C MET A 24 6.57 0.91 -8.38
N GLY A 25 6.83 0.85 -7.07
CA GLY A 25 7.27 -0.36 -6.39
C GLY A 25 6.42 -0.61 -5.15
N VAL A 26 6.18 -1.87 -4.82
CA VAL A 26 5.47 -2.28 -3.61
C VAL A 26 6.35 -3.16 -2.74
N ILE A 27 6.21 -2.98 -1.42
CA ILE A 27 6.93 -3.79 -0.42
C ILE A 27 5.89 -4.41 0.51
N ILE A 28 5.83 -5.74 0.52
CA ILE A 28 5.03 -6.47 1.50
C ILE A 28 5.73 -6.42 2.86
N ARG A 29 5.09 -5.79 3.84
CA ARG A 29 5.60 -5.66 5.22
C ARG A 29 5.42 -6.98 6.00
N THR A 30 6.14 -7.11 7.12
CA THR A 30 6.08 -8.32 7.98
C THR A 30 4.66 -8.65 8.46
N ALA A 31 3.82 -7.64 8.70
CA ALA A 31 2.41 -7.83 9.08
C ALA A 31 1.57 -8.50 7.97
N GLY A 32 1.99 -8.37 6.70
CA GLY A 32 1.33 -9.02 5.57
C GLY A 32 1.62 -10.51 5.45
N ALA A 33 2.58 -11.06 6.20
CA ALA A 33 2.97 -12.47 6.05
C ALA A 33 1.85 -13.47 6.37
N ASN A 34 0.96 -13.11 7.30
CA ASN A 34 -0.16 -13.94 7.74
C ASN A 34 -1.50 -13.51 7.12
N ARG A 35 -1.49 -12.58 6.15
CA ARG A 35 -2.69 -12.07 5.50
C ARG A 35 -3.02 -12.87 4.24
N THR A 36 -4.29 -12.90 3.90
CA THR A 36 -4.79 -13.52 2.68
C THR A 36 -4.45 -12.68 1.44
N LYS A 37 -4.44 -13.33 0.27
CA LYS A 37 -4.27 -12.67 -1.04
C LYS A 37 -5.27 -11.52 -1.23
N GLN A 38 -6.53 -11.74 -0.84
CA GLN A 38 -7.59 -10.75 -0.98
C GLN A 38 -7.37 -9.54 -0.07
N GLU A 39 -6.94 -9.74 1.19
CA GLU A 39 -6.61 -8.63 2.08
C GLU A 39 -5.45 -7.80 1.54
N ILE A 40 -4.39 -8.43 1.04
CA ILE A 40 -3.24 -7.73 0.47
C ILE A 40 -3.63 -6.95 -0.80
N LYS A 41 -4.45 -7.54 -1.67
CA LYS A 41 -4.97 -6.84 -2.86
C LYS A 41 -5.82 -5.63 -2.47
N ARG A 42 -6.70 -5.78 -1.47
CA ARG A 42 -7.55 -4.69 -0.99
C ARG A 42 -6.73 -3.55 -0.36
N ASP A 43 -5.68 -3.87 0.39
CA ASP A 43 -4.75 -2.88 0.96
C ASP A 43 -3.99 -2.15 -0.16
N PHE A 44 -3.50 -2.90 -1.16
CA PHE A 44 -2.84 -2.30 -2.32
C PHE A 44 -3.76 -1.36 -3.11
N GLU A 45 -4.99 -1.78 -3.42
CA GLU A 45 -5.99 -0.93 -4.10
C GLU A 45 -6.36 0.30 -3.27
N TYR A 46 -6.39 0.18 -1.94
CA TYR A 46 -6.58 1.32 -1.06
C TYR A 46 -5.43 2.33 -1.21
N LEU A 47 -4.18 1.86 -1.20
CA LEU A 47 -3.01 2.73 -1.34
C LEU A 47 -2.97 3.43 -2.71
N LEU A 48 -3.38 2.74 -3.78
CA LEU A 48 -3.51 3.36 -5.11
C LEU A 48 -4.53 4.51 -5.12
N ARG A 49 -5.71 4.32 -4.52
CA ARG A 49 -6.72 5.40 -4.42
C ARG A 49 -6.25 6.56 -3.56
N GLU A 50 -5.55 6.28 -2.46
CA GLU A 50 -4.95 7.32 -1.61
C GLU A 50 -3.91 8.13 -2.39
N TRP A 51 -3.07 7.45 -3.17
CA TRP A 51 -2.08 8.11 -4.05
C TRP A 51 -2.72 8.97 -5.13
N ASP A 52 -3.77 8.48 -5.80
CA ASP A 52 -4.48 9.25 -6.82
C ASP A 52 -5.12 10.51 -6.22
N ALA A 53 -5.70 10.42 -5.02
CA ALA A 53 -6.25 11.57 -4.31
C ALA A 53 -5.17 12.62 -3.99
N VAL A 54 -3.98 12.18 -3.55
CA VAL A 54 -2.83 13.08 -3.30
C VAL A 54 -2.41 13.77 -4.59
N ARG A 55 -2.30 13.03 -5.71
CA ARG A 55 -1.93 13.61 -7.01
C ARG A 55 -2.95 14.63 -7.49
N GLU A 56 -4.24 14.30 -7.44
CA GLU A 56 -5.29 15.21 -7.86
C GLU A 56 -5.30 16.50 -7.04
N LEU A 57 -5.21 16.39 -5.71
CA LEU A 57 -5.17 17.56 -4.83
C LEU A 57 -3.93 18.41 -5.09
N THR A 58 -2.78 17.77 -5.30
CA THR A 58 -1.53 18.48 -5.63
C THR A 58 -1.67 19.30 -6.92
N LEU A 59 -2.30 18.74 -7.97
CA LEU A 59 -2.49 19.44 -9.24
C LEU A 59 -3.53 20.56 -9.17
N LYS A 60 -4.48 20.49 -8.24
CA LYS A 60 -5.54 21.51 -8.05
C LYS A 60 -5.10 22.64 -7.11
N SER A 61 -4.08 22.43 -6.29
CA SER A 61 -3.65 23.38 -5.27
C SER A 61 -2.52 24.30 -5.71
N THR A 62 -2.46 25.49 -5.11
CA THR A 62 -1.32 26.41 -5.24
C THR A 62 -0.45 26.31 -3.98
N ALA A 63 0.87 26.28 -4.13
CA ALA A 63 1.79 26.14 -3.01
C ALA A 63 1.85 27.43 -2.15
N PRO A 64 2.06 27.31 -0.82
CA PRO A 64 2.16 26.07 -0.04
C PRO A 64 0.78 25.52 0.36
N THR A 65 0.62 24.20 0.33
CA THR A 65 -0.63 23.53 0.70
C THR A 65 -0.38 22.14 1.30
N LEU A 66 -1.23 21.71 2.23
CA LEU A 66 -1.21 20.36 2.77
C LEU A 66 -2.00 19.43 1.83
N VAL A 67 -1.31 18.46 1.21
CA VAL A 67 -1.91 17.53 0.23
C VAL A 67 -2.19 16.14 0.80
N TYR A 68 -1.60 15.81 1.94
CA TYR A 68 -1.80 14.55 2.66
C TYR A 68 -1.45 14.72 4.13
N GLU A 69 -2.28 14.17 5.00
CA GLU A 69 -1.99 14.01 6.42
C GLU A 69 -2.17 12.53 6.78
N GLU A 70 -1.21 11.97 7.50
CA GLU A 70 -1.34 10.58 7.94
C GLU A 70 -2.54 10.43 8.88
N GLY A 71 -3.31 9.36 8.70
CA GLY A 71 -4.51 9.12 9.49
C GLY A 71 -4.26 9.15 11.00
N SER A 72 -5.26 9.62 11.76
CA SER A 72 -5.22 9.63 13.22
C SER A 72 -4.92 8.25 13.81
N LEU A 73 -4.45 8.19 15.07
CA LEU A 73 -4.11 6.94 15.75
C LEU A 73 -5.21 5.87 15.65
N ILE A 74 -6.48 6.27 15.72
CA ILE A 74 -7.65 5.39 15.58
C ILE A 74 -7.73 4.81 14.16
N LYS A 75 -7.54 5.64 13.12
CA LYS A 75 -7.50 5.17 11.73
C LYS A 75 -6.32 4.24 11.47
N ARG A 76 -5.17 4.48 12.12
CA ARG A 76 -3.99 3.60 12.03
C ARG A 76 -4.17 2.25 12.73
N ALA A 77 -4.96 2.19 13.81
CA ALA A 77 -5.21 0.96 14.55
C ALA A 77 -6.20 0.01 13.85
N ILE A 78 -7.09 0.57 13.01
CA ILE A 78 -8.07 -0.20 12.22
C ILE A 78 -7.46 -0.68 10.89
N ARG A 79 -6.48 0.05 10.35
CA ARG A 79 -5.76 -0.29 9.11
C ARG A 79 -4.92 -1.56 9.24
#